data_AF-A0A2A2TBE5-F1
#
_entry.id   AF-A0A2A2TBE5-F1
#
_cell.length_a   1.000
_cell.length_b   1.000
_cell.length_c   1.000
_cell.angle_alpha   90.00
_cell.angle_beta   90.00
_cell.angle_gamma   90.00
#
_symmetry.space_group_name_H-M   'P 1'
#
loop_
_entity.id
_entity.type
_entity.pdbx_description
1 polymer ?
#
loop_
_entity_poly.entity_id
_entity_poly.type
_entity_poly.pdbx_seq_one_letter_code
_entity_poly.pdbx_strand_id
1 'polypeptide(L)'
;MLQGLTARASAVDIPGVYELPSAFCTTIIATNELPQDRSTLWLRILGRGSTQRQAILELFALDDNYLHRTVILHQLRQWYRFLLSGKLGKESARLMTLLAMIDGTSKE
;
A
#
# COMPACT_ATOMS: atom_id res chain seq x y z
N MET A 1 -13.05 11.65 12.22
CA MET A 1 -13.45 10.22 12.26
C MET A 1 -12.69 9.43 13.33
N LEU A 2 -11.37 9.60 13.48
CA LEU A 2 -10.57 8.88 14.51
C LEU A 2 -10.83 9.33 15.97
N GLN A 3 -11.39 10.52 16.19
CA GLN A 3 -11.71 11.04 17.53
C GLN A 3 -12.73 10.16 18.29
N GLY A 4 -13.61 9.44 17.58
CA GLY A 4 -14.56 8.51 18.20
C GLY A 4 -13.91 7.22 18.75
N LEU A 5 -12.67 6.94 18.36
CA LEU A 5 -11.90 5.76 18.80
C LEU A 5 -10.89 6.10 19.90
N THR A 6 -10.93 7.33 20.44
CA THR A 6 -9.94 7.83 21.41
C THR A 6 -8.49 7.63 20.95
N ALA A 7 -8.27 7.55 19.64
CA ALA A 7 -6.97 7.31 19.05
C ALA A 7 -6.11 8.58 19.18
N ARG A 8 -4.88 8.42 19.66
CA ARG A 8 -3.92 9.50 19.85
C ARG A 8 -2.77 9.30 18.87
N ALA A 9 -2.12 10.38 18.45
CA ALA A 9 -0.89 10.27 17.69
C ALA A 9 0.10 9.38 18.47
N SER A 10 0.76 8.47 17.75
CA SER A 10 1.75 7.58 18.35
C SER A 10 2.89 8.39 18.99
N ALA A 11 3.54 7.79 19.99
CA ALA A 11 4.78 8.33 20.53
C ALA A 11 5.92 8.35 19.49
N VAL A 12 5.79 7.55 18.44
CA VAL A 12 6.69 7.57 17.28
C VAL A 12 6.27 8.73 16.38
N ASP A 13 7.19 9.67 16.12
CA ASP A 13 6.97 10.90 15.33
C ASP A 13 6.86 10.59 13.82
N ILE A 14 5.93 9.70 13.47
CA ILE A 14 5.61 9.33 12.10
C ILE A 14 4.14 9.72 11.87
N PRO A 15 3.85 10.61 10.91
CA PRO A 15 2.48 11.01 10.65
C PRO A 15 1.66 9.82 10.14
N GLY A 16 0.39 9.76 10.53
CA GLY A 16 -0.53 8.68 10.17
C GLY A 16 -0.46 7.44 11.06
N VAL A 17 0.33 7.43 12.13
CA VAL A 17 0.35 6.35 13.14
C VAL A 17 -0.38 6.79 14.39
N TYR A 18 -1.41 6.03 14.77
CA TYR A 18 -2.27 6.37 15.91
C TYR A 18 -2.40 5.19 16.88
N GLU A 19 -2.14 5.44 18.15
CA GLU A 19 -2.29 4.46 19.22
C GLU A 19 -3.68 4.56 19.84
N LEU A 20 -4.32 3.42 20.05
CA LEU A 20 -5.53 3.32 20.86
C LEU A 20 -5.18 3.19 22.35
N PRO A 21 -6.17 3.39 23.25
CA PRO A 21 -6.00 3.06 24.66
C PRO A 21 -5.42 1.66 24.86
N SER A 22 -4.57 1.51 25.88
CA SER A 22 -3.86 0.26 26.19
C SER A 22 -4.79 -0.94 26.34
N ALA A 23 -6.05 -0.74 26.74
CA ALA A 23 -7.06 -1.78 26.81
C ALA A 23 -7.30 -2.52 25.47
N PHE A 24 -7.05 -1.86 24.34
CA PHE A 24 -7.21 -2.45 23.00
C PHE A 24 -5.91 -3.06 22.45
N CYS A 25 -4.74 -2.73 23.02
CA CYS A 25 -3.43 -3.15 22.52
C CYS A 25 -3.27 -3.00 20.98
N THR A 26 -3.84 -1.94 20.40
CA THR A 26 -3.97 -1.78 18.94
C THR A 26 -3.40 -0.44 18.47
N THR A 27 -2.79 -0.44 17.28
CA THR A 27 -2.34 0.76 16.56
C THR A 27 -3.05 0.85 15.21
N ILE A 28 -3.61 2.01 14.89
CA ILE A 28 -4.20 2.32 13.58
C ILE A 28 -3.15 3.01 12.71
N ILE A 29 -3.05 2.54 11.46
CA ILE A 29 -2.19 3.13 10.44
C ILE A 29 -3.07 3.75 9.36
N ALA A 30 -3.06 5.08 9.27
CA ALA A 30 -3.73 5.83 8.21
C ALA A 30 -2.82 5.92 6.98
N THR A 31 -2.96 4.95 6.07
CA THR A 31 -2.08 4.81 4.89
C THR A 31 -1.98 6.05 4.01
N ASN A 32 -3.02 6.90 3.96
CA ASN A 32 -3.06 8.15 3.20
C ASN A 32 -2.34 9.33 3.88
N GLU A 33 -2.02 9.22 5.16
CA GLU A 33 -1.31 10.23 5.95
C GLU A 33 0.16 9.87 6.15
N LEU A 34 0.57 8.66 5.75
CA LEU A 34 1.96 8.22 5.81
C LEU A 34 2.83 9.07 4.88
N PRO A 35 4.08 9.37 5.28
CA PRO A 35 5.03 10.09 4.46
C PRO A 35 5.34 9.31 3.17
N GLN A 36 5.71 10.03 2.10
CA GLN A 36 5.96 9.43 0.79
C GLN A 36 7.43 9.01 0.65
N ASP A 37 7.85 8.03 1.43
CA ASP A 37 9.22 7.52 1.43
C ASP A 37 9.27 5.98 1.32
N ARG A 38 10.48 5.44 1.13
CA ARG A 38 10.70 4.01 0.92
C ARG A 38 10.34 3.14 2.14
N SER A 39 10.44 3.67 3.35
CA SER A 39 10.17 2.93 4.59
C SER A 39 8.67 2.67 4.80
N THR A 40 7.80 3.55 4.28
CA THR A 40 6.34 3.44 4.41
C THR A 40 5.66 2.87 3.16
N LEU A 41 6.42 2.66 2.09
CA LEU A 41 5.95 2.15 0.80
C LEU A 41 5.07 0.90 0.95
N TRP A 42 5.48 -0.05 1.79
CA TRP A 42 4.74 -1.28 2.06
C TRP A 42 3.34 -1.03 2.60
N LEU A 43 3.23 -0.16 3.59
CA LEU A 43 1.94 0.17 4.22
C LEU A 43 1.04 0.92 3.23
N ARG A 44 1.61 1.80 2.39
CA ARG A 44 0.88 2.53 1.36
C ARG A 44 0.37 1.62 0.22
N ILE A 45 1.13 0.58 -0.14
CA ILE A 45 0.70 -0.45 -1.10
C ILE A 45 -0.53 -1.23 -0.59
N LEU A 46 -0.64 -1.45 0.73
CA LEU A 46 -1.81 -2.09 1.34
C LEU A 46 -3.03 -1.16 1.45
N GLY A 47 -2.85 0.14 1.16
CA GLY A 47 -3.91 1.13 1.13
C GLY A 47 -4.89 0.90 -0.04
N ARG A 48 -5.67 1.94 -0.37
CA ARG A 48 -6.59 1.92 -1.52
C ARG A 48 -6.57 3.26 -2.24
N GLY A 49 -7.09 3.27 -3.46
CA GLY A 49 -7.27 4.52 -4.20
C GLY A 49 -5.96 5.11 -4.70
N SER A 50 -5.82 6.43 -4.59
CA SER A 50 -4.65 7.19 -5.04
C SER A 50 -3.37 6.80 -4.31
N THR A 51 -3.43 6.59 -2.99
CA THR A 51 -2.29 6.21 -2.16
C THR A 51 -1.65 4.91 -2.65
N GLN A 52 -2.47 3.91 -2.94
CA GLN A 52 -2.02 2.61 -3.43
C GLN A 52 -1.44 2.71 -4.84
N ARG A 53 -2.13 3.43 -5.75
CA ARG A 53 -1.60 3.67 -7.11
C ARG A 53 -0.23 4.34 -7.08
N GLN A 54 -0.08 5.37 -6.24
CA GLN A 54 1.18 6.09 -6.13
C GLN A 54 2.30 5.19 -5.57
N ALA A 55 2.01 4.41 -4.52
CA ALA A 55 3.00 3.50 -3.95
C ALA A 55 3.42 2.38 -4.92
N ILE A 56 2.50 1.92 -5.78
CA ILE A 56 2.82 0.97 -6.85
C ILE A 56 3.75 1.63 -7.89
N LEU A 57 3.47 2.87 -8.32
CA LEU A 57 4.37 3.59 -9.23
C LEU A 57 5.77 3.79 -8.63
N GLU A 58 5.85 4.18 -7.36
CA GLU A 58 7.11 4.31 -6.62
C GLU A 58 7.87 2.98 -6.54
N LEU A 59 7.18 1.86 -6.28
CA LEU A 59 7.76 0.52 -6.28
C LEU A 59 8.38 0.16 -7.64
N PHE A 60 7.71 0.51 -8.74
CA PHE A 60 8.21 0.23 -10.08
C PHE A 60 9.41 1.11 -10.47
N ALA A 61 9.48 2.33 -9.93
CA ALA A 61 10.61 3.25 -10.12
C ALA A 61 11.85 2.90 -9.28
N LEU A 62 11.76 1.93 -8.36
CA LEU A 62 12.91 1.40 -7.65
C LEU A 62 13.75 0.50 -8.56
N ASP A 63 15.06 0.59 -8.37
CA ASP A 63 16.05 -0.20 -9.09
C ASP A 63 15.81 -1.71 -8.96
N ASP A 64 16.10 -2.46 -10.03
CA ASP A 64 15.84 -3.91 -10.10
C ASP A 64 16.69 -4.72 -9.11
N ASN A 65 17.76 -4.13 -8.59
CA ASN A 65 18.64 -4.75 -7.59
C ASN A 65 18.06 -4.70 -6.17
N TYR A 66 16.83 -4.21 -5.99
CA TYR A 66 16.16 -4.27 -4.70
C TYR A 66 15.74 -5.73 -4.43
N LEU A 67 16.44 -6.39 -3.51
CA LEU A 67 16.34 -7.82 -3.14
C LEU A 67 14.90 -8.32 -2.87
N HIS A 68 13.95 -7.41 -2.72
CA HIS A 68 12.58 -7.70 -2.34
C HIS A 68 11.56 -7.35 -3.44
N ARG A 69 11.93 -6.58 -4.49
CA ARG A 69 11.00 -6.09 -5.53
C ARG A 69 10.25 -7.24 -6.19
N THR A 70 10.95 -8.27 -6.63
CA THR A 70 10.37 -9.44 -7.30
C THR A 70 9.43 -10.24 -6.39
N VAL A 71 9.82 -10.46 -5.13
CA VAL A 71 9.00 -11.17 -4.14
C VAL A 71 7.71 -10.42 -3.87
N ILE A 72 7.80 -9.10 -3.73
CA ILE A 72 6.65 -8.24 -3.53
C ILE A 72 5.74 -8.21 -4.75
N LEU A 73 6.29 -8.03 -5.94
CA LEU A 73 5.49 -7.98 -7.16
C LEU A 73 4.76 -9.31 -7.35
N HIS A 74 5.41 -10.43 -7.00
CA HIS A 74 4.77 -11.73 -6.98
C HIS A 74 3.63 -11.80 -5.96
N GLN A 75 3.89 -11.42 -4.70
CA GLN A 75 2.90 -11.45 -3.63
C GLN A 75 1.69 -10.55 -3.94
N LEU A 76 1.94 -9.34 -4.45
CA LEU A 76 0.89 -8.43 -4.90
C LEU A 76 0.06 -9.07 -6.02
N ARG A 77 0.70 -9.69 -7.01
CA ARG A 77 -0.02 -10.39 -8.10
C ARG A 77 -0.95 -11.46 -7.57
N GLN A 78 -0.49 -12.28 -6.62
CA GLN A 78 -1.32 -13.33 -6.01
C GLN A 78 -2.47 -12.73 -5.20
N TRP A 79 -2.20 -11.69 -4.43
CA TRP A 79 -3.19 -11.03 -3.60
C TRP A 79 -4.25 -10.32 -4.44
N TYR A 80 -3.85 -9.63 -5.51
CA TYR A 80 -4.78 -9.08 -6.49
C TYR A 80 -5.59 -10.19 -7.16
N ARG A 81 -4.98 -11.27 -7.65
CA ARG A 81 -5.74 -12.40 -8.24
C ARG A 81 -6.79 -12.96 -7.28
N PHE A 82 -6.46 -13.07 -6.00
CA PHE A 82 -7.40 -13.52 -4.97
C PHE A 82 -8.53 -12.50 -4.75
N LEU A 83 -8.21 -11.21 -4.59
CA LEU A 83 -9.21 -10.15 -4.45
C LEU A 83 -10.10 -10.00 -5.70
N LEU A 84 -9.53 -10.24 -6.89
CA LEU A 84 -10.23 -10.19 -8.18
C LEU A 84 -11.15 -11.38 -8.41
N SER A 85 -10.94 -12.50 -7.70
CA SER A 85 -11.84 -13.66 -7.75
C SER A 85 -13.20 -13.38 -7.10
N GLY A 86 -13.31 -12.30 -6.31
CA GLY A 86 -14.54 -11.87 -5.63
C GLY A 86 -14.94 -10.43 -5.98
N LYS A 87 -15.57 -10.24 -7.14
CA LYS A 87 -16.20 -8.98 -7.61
C LYS A 87 -15.25 -7.78 -7.79
N LEU A 88 -14.98 -7.46 -9.05
CA LEU A 88 -14.28 -6.24 -9.48
C LEU A 88 -15.02 -4.96 -9.06
N GLY A 89 -14.30 -4.06 -8.37
CA GLY A 89 -14.63 -2.63 -8.30
C GLY A 89 -13.90 -1.83 -9.40
N LYS A 90 -14.28 -0.56 -9.61
CA LYS A 90 -13.67 0.33 -10.63
C LYS A 90 -12.16 0.54 -10.42
N GLU A 91 -11.68 0.46 -9.19
CA GLU A 91 -10.29 0.73 -8.83
C GLU A 91 -9.35 -0.44 -9.15
N SER A 92 -9.77 -1.66 -8.85
CA SER A 92 -9.02 -2.88 -9.18
C SER A 92 -8.81 -3.05 -10.68
N ALA A 93 -9.77 -2.62 -11.51
CA ALA A 93 -9.63 -2.63 -12.97
C ALA A 93 -8.50 -1.69 -13.44
N ARG A 94 -8.38 -0.49 -12.86
CA ARG A 94 -7.31 0.46 -13.20
C ARG A 94 -5.93 -0.05 -12.81
N LEU A 95 -5.83 -0.72 -11.67
CA LEU A 95 -4.58 -1.31 -11.19
C LEU A 95 -4.10 -2.44 -12.12
N MET A 96 -5.02 -3.26 -12.61
CA MET A 96 -4.71 -4.29 -13.61
C MET A 96 -4.21 -3.68 -14.93
N THR A 97 -4.80 -2.56 -15.38
CA THR A 97 -4.31 -1.85 -16.57
C THR A 97 -2.89 -1.33 -16.37
N LEU A 98 -2.56 -0.74 -15.22
CA LEU A 98 -1.22 -0.26 -14.92
C LEU A 98 -0.19 -1.40 -14.87
N LEU A 99 -0.54 -2.53 -14.23
CA LEU A 99 0.32 -3.72 -14.19
C LEU A 99 0.57 -4.29 -15.59
N ALA A 100 -0.47 -4.40 -16.42
CA ALA A 100 -0.37 -4.95 -17.78
C ALA A 100 0.42 -4.05 -18.75
N MET A 101 0.30 -2.72 -18.61
CA MET A 101 1.08 -1.77 -19.42
C MET A 101 2.57 -1.89 -19.16
N ILE A 102 2.96 -2.20 -17.92
CA ILE A 102 4.38 -2.24 -17.50
C ILE A 102 5.02 -3.60 -17.82
N ASP A 103 4.28 -4.71 -17.74
CA ASP A 103 4.75 -6.03 -18.19
C ASP A 103 5.06 -6.04 -19.72
N GLY A 104 4.43 -5.17 -20.51
CA GLY A 104 4.70 -5.00 -21.94
C GLY A 104 5.96 -4.17 -22.27
N THR A 105 6.43 -3.34 -21.34
CA THR A 105 7.61 -2.46 -21.54
C THR A 105 8.94 -3.10 -21.13
N SER A 106 8.94 -4.28 -20.51
CA SER A 106 10.15 -4.99 -20.08
C SER A 106 10.70 -5.96 -21.14
N LYS A 107 10.37 -5.76 -22.42
CA LYS A 107 10.73 -6.67 -23.53
C LYS A 107 11.44 -5.99 -24.71
N GLU A 108 12.03 -4.83 -24.51
CA GLU A 108 13.00 -4.22 -25.43
C GLU A 108 14.40 -4.19 -24.83
#